data_AF-A0A9D4HH42-F1
#
_entry.id   AF-A0A9D4HH42-F1
#
_cell.length_a   1.000
_cell.length_b   1.000
_cell.length_c   1.000
_cell.angle_alpha   90.00
_cell.angle_beta   90.00
_cell.angle_gamma   90.00
#
_symmetry.space_group_name_H-M   'P 1'
#
loop_
_entity.id
_entity.type
_entity.pdbx_description
1 polymer ?
#
loop_
_entity_poly.entity_id
_entity_poly.type
_entity_poly.pdbx_seq_one_letter_code
_entity_poly.pdbx_strand_id
1 'polypeptide(L)'
;MKNVVLQGVYIVGMHHWGRRELEVDVTHFCGQENDNPYDKNAIAVFSDTEMRHKVGYLRKEDAARLKNVYRHITGKCYLKA
;
A
#
# COMPACT_ATOMS: atom_id res chain seq x y z
N MET A 1 -4.67 -19.60 -9.94
CA MET A 1 -4.18 -18.21 -9.96
C MET A 1 -2.71 -18.21 -9.60
N LYS A 2 -1.86 -17.48 -10.35
CA LYS A 2 -0.44 -17.32 -9.99
C LYS A 2 -0.31 -16.07 -9.12
N ASN A 3 0.25 -16.23 -7.92
CA ASN A 3 0.55 -15.10 -7.05
C ASN A 3 1.93 -14.55 -7.42
N VAL A 4 2.03 -13.24 -7.61
CA VAL A 4 3.31 -12.55 -7.79
C VAL A 4 3.66 -11.90 -6.46
N VAL A 5 4.86 -12.18 -5.94
CA VAL A 5 5.37 -11.56 -4.73
C VAL A 5 6.36 -10.47 -5.15
N LEU A 6 6.14 -9.26 -4.64
CA LEU A 6 7.03 -8.13 -4.86
C LEU A 6 7.71 -7.81 -3.54
N GLN A 7 9.05 -7.92 -3.53
CA GLN A 7 9.87 -7.63 -2.35
C GLN A 7 10.54 -6.25 -2.50
N GLY A 8 10.88 -5.64 -1.37
CA GLY A 8 11.54 -4.32 -1.36
C GLY A 8 10.59 -3.14 -1.62
N VAL A 9 9.30 -3.31 -1.35
CA VAL A 9 8.31 -2.23 -1.36
C VAL A 9 8.12 -1.73 0.06
N TYR A 10 8.27 -0.42 0.28
CA TYR A 10 8.22 0.16 1.63
C TYR A 10 6.90 0.89 1.88
N ILE A 11 6.41 0.81 3.12
CA ILE A 11 5.26 1.60 3.60
C ILE A 11 5.78 2.79 4.40
N VAL A 12 5.21 3.96 4.15
CA VAL A 12 5.58 5.24 4.75
C VAL A 12 4.35 6.01 5.23
N GLY A 13 4.58 7.07 6.01
CA GLY A 13 3.52 7.99 6.43
C GLY A 13 2.63 7.47 7.56
N MET A 14 2.93 6.32 8.17
CA MET A 14 2.09 5.68 9.18
C MET A 14 1.72 6.62 10.35
N HIS A 15 2.63 7.53 10.72
CA HIS A 15 2.44 8.53 11.77
C HIS A 15 1.22 9.46 11.57
N HIS A 16 0.68 9.60 10.35
CA HIS A 16 -0.55 10.36 10.11
C HIS A 16 -1.82 9.64 10.56
N TRP A 17 -1.79 8.32 10.79
CA TRP A 17 -2.93 7.49 11.21
C TRP A 17 -2.71 6.80 12.56
N GLY A 18 -1.84 7.36 13.39
CA GLY A 18 -1.68 6.99 14.80
C GLY A 18 -0.55 6.00 15.09
N ARG A 19 -0.44 4.90 14.35
CA ARG A 19 0.65 3.93 14.56
C ARG A 19 1.94 4.38 13.86
N ARG A 20 3.09 4.23 14.52
CA ARG A 20 4.40 4.50 13.89
C ARG A 20 4.98 3.29 13.16
N GLU A 21 4.51 2.11 13.52
CA GLU A 21 4.96 0.82 12.99
C GLU A 21 3.74 -0.04 12.68
N LEU A 22 3.88 -0.90 11.68
CA LEU A 22 2.88 -1.89 11.30
C LEU A 22 3.36 -3.27 11.73
N GLU A 23 2.42 -4.09 12.16
CA GLU A 23 2.70 -5.45 12.58
C GLU A 23 3.02 -6.32 11.36
N VAL A 24 4.12 -7.07 11.44
CA VAL A 24 4.49 -8.06 10.41
C VAL A 24 3.55 -9.26 10.47
N ASP A 25 3.45 -10.01 9.38
CA ASP A 25 2.57 -11.19 9.25
C ASP A 25 1.06 -10.92 9.43
N VAL A 26 0.67 -9.65 9.55
CA VAL A 26 -0.73 -9.21 9.51
C VAL A 26 -1.14 -8.89 8.07
N THR A 27 -2.33 -9.35 7.68
CA THR A 27 -2.89 -9.05 6.36
C THR A 27 -3.34 -7.60 6.32
N HIS A 28 -2.82 -6.86 5.34
CA HIS A 28 -3.25 -5.51 5.01
C HIS A 28 -3.89 -5.49 3.63
N PHE A 29 -4.45 -4.35 3.25
CA PHE A 29 -5.07 -4.14 1.96
C PHE A 29 -4.47 -2.92 1.30
N CYS A 30 -4.23 -2.99 0.01
CA CYS A 30 -3.64 -1.93 -0.78
C CYS A 30 -4.69 -1.45 -1.80
N GLY A 31 -4.74 -0.14 -2.05
CA GLY A 31 -5.67 0.46 -3.00
C GLY A 31 -5.12 1.73 -3.62
N GLN A 32 -5.32 1.90 -4.93
CA GLN A 32 -4.93 3.11 -5.65
C GLN A 32 -5.81 4.31 -5.27
N GLU A 33 -5.19 5.46 -5.04
CA GLU A 33 -5.86 6.75 -4.87
C GLU A 33 -5.46 7.70 -6.00
N ASN A 34 -6.07 7.54 -7.17
CA ASN A 34 -5.73 8.33 -8.36
C ASN A 34 -6.02 9.83 -8.21
N ASP A 35 -6.96 10.19 -7.34
CA ASP A 35 -7.36 11.57 -7.04
C ASP A 35 -6.57 12.19 -5.88
N ASN A 36 -5.50 11.52 -5.42
CA ASN A 36 -4.64 12.07 -4.37
C ASN A 36 -3.96 13.36 -4.88
N PRO A 37 -4.09 14.50 -4.17
CA PRO A 37 -3.64 15.80 -4.67
C PRO A 37 -2.11 15.95 -4.72
N TYR A 38 -1.36 15.09 -4.03
CA TYR A 38 0.11 15.17 -3.94
C TYR A 38 0.82 14.16 -4.85
N ASP A 39 0.15 13.04 -5.18
CA ASP A 39 0.71 11.99 -6.01
C ASP A 39 -0.38 11.19 -6.73
N LYS A 40 -0.49 11.38 -8.05
CA LYS A 40 -1.41 10.63 -8.93
C LYS A 40 -1.13 9.11 -9.00
N ASN A 41 -0.03 8.66 -8.40
CA ASN A 41 0.33 7.25 -8.32
C ASN A 41 0.19 6.71 -6.89
N ALA A 42 -0.41 7.46 -5.96
CA ALA A 42 -0.53 7.05 -4.57
C ALA A 42 -1.23 5.69 -4.44
N ILE A 43 -0.63 4.80 -3.65
CA ILE A 43 -1.20 3.52 -3.27
C ILE A 43 -1.30 3.51 -1.75
N ALA A 44 -2.52 3.63 -1.25
CA ALA A 44 -2.82 3.60 0.17
C ALA A 44 -2.78 2.15 0.69
N VAL A 45 -2.43 2.02 1.97
CA VAL A 45 -2.48 0.77 2.72
C VAL A 45 -3.53 0.90 3.81
N PHE A 46 -4.35 -0.13 4.00
CA PHE A 46 -5.50 -0.19 4.89
C PHE A 46 -5.43 -1.41 5.81
N SER A 47 -5.96 -1.28 7.01
CA SER A 47 -6.07 -2.39 7.97
C SER A 47 -7.34 -3.23 7.80
N ASP A 48 -8.28 -2.83 6.95
CA ASP A 48 -9.56 -3.52 6.74
C ASP A 48 -9.88 -3.75 5.27
N THR A 49 -10.73 -4.74 5.02
CA THR A 49 -11.17 -5.17 3.69
C THR A 49 -12.02 -4.12 2.97
N GLU A 50 -12.68 -3.24 3.72
CA GLU A 50 -13.55 -2.18 3.17
C GLU A 50 -12.74 -0.93 2.78
N MET A 51 -11.43 -0.93 3.03
CA MET A 51 -10.50 0.17 2.76
C MET A 51 -10.92 1.48 3.42
N ARG A 52 -11.42 1.41 4.67
CA ARG A 52 -11.87 2.59 5.44
C ARG A 52 -10.79 3.15 6.37
N HIS A 53 -9.97 2.28 6.96
CA HIS A 53 -8.95 2.64 7.93
C HIS A 53 -7.58 2.58 7.29
N LYS A 54 -7.15 3.73 6.76
CA LYS A 54 -5.81 3.90 6.19
C LYS A 54 -4.77 3.83 7.29
N VAL A 55 -3.65 3.16 7.00
CA VAL A 55 -2.52 2.99 7.92
C VAL A 55 -1.21 3.50 7.34
N GLY A 56 -1.19 3.88 6.06
CA GLY A 56 -0.01 4.42 5.40
C GLY A 56 -0.18 4.47 3.89
N TYR A 57 0.92 4.75 3.22
CA TYR A 57 1.04 4.66 1.76
C TYR A 57 2.28 3.85 1.40
N LEU A 58 2.27 3.24 0.21
CA LEU A 58 3.53 2.82 -0.39
C LEU A 58 4.40 4.05 -0.63
N ARG A 59 5.72 3.89 -0.46
CA ARG A 59 6.68 4.93 -0.78
C ARG A 59 6.51 5.35 -2.24
N LYS A 60 6.56 6.67 -2.50
CA LYS A 60 6.29 7.29 -3.81
C LYS A 60 7.01 6.62 -4.98
N GLU A 61 8.30 6.33 -4.84
CA GLU A 61 9.10 5.66 -5.86
C GLU A 61 8.60 4.24 -6.17
N ASP A 62 8.23 3.49 -5.14
CA ASP A 62 7.74 2.12 -5.29
C ASP A 62 6.35 2.15 -5.96
N ALA A 63 5.48 3.06 -5.54
CA ALA A 63 4.15 3.23 -6.12
C ALA A 63 4.21 3.60 -7.61
N ALA A 64 5.11 4.52 -7.99
CA ALA A 64 5.33 4.89 -9.39
C ALA A 64 5.82 3.71 -10.24
N ARG A 65 6.76 2.91 -9.73
CA ARG A 65 7.25 1.70 -10.41
C ARG A 65 6.15 0.67 -10.61
N LEU A 66 5.36 0.42 -9.56
CA LEU A 66 4.27 -0.55 -9.63
C LEU A 66 3.20 -0.15 -10.64
N LYS A 67 2.90 1.15 -10.76
CA LYS A 67 1.92 1.65 -11.74
C LYS A 67 2.36 1.49 -13.20
N ASN A 68 3.66 1.41 -13.47
CA ASN A 68 4.17 1.10 -14.81
C ASN A 68 4.02 -0.38 -15.16
N VAL A 69 3.97 -1.26 -14.16
CA VAL A 69 3.86 -2.70 -14.34
C VAL A 69 2.39 -3.14 -14.33
N TYR A 70 1.57 -2.53 -13.48
CA TYR A 70 0.19 -2.92 -13.25
C TYR A 70 -0.77 -1.78 -13.55
N ARG A 71 -1.80 -2.08 -14.34
CA ARG A 71 -2.87 -1.13 -14.69
C ARG A 71 -3.74 -0.77 -13.49
N HIS A 72 -3.97 -1.72 -12.59
CA HIS A 72 -4.74 -1.56 -11.36
C HIS A 72 -4.10 -2.33 -10.22
N ILE A 73 -3.95 -1.69 -9.06
CA ILE A 73 -3.39 -2.28 -7.86
C ILE A 73 -4.43 -2.13 -6.76
N THR A 74 -5.09 -3.24 -6.46
CA THR A 74 -6.03 -3.36 -5.35
C THR A 74 -5.96 -4.77 -4.78
N GLY A 75 -6.14 -4.91 -3.47
CA GLY A 75 -6.27 -6.21 -2.82
C GLY A 75 -5.29 -6.43 -1.67
N LYS A 76 -5.08 -7.69 -1.30
CA LYS A 76 -4.28 -8.05 -0.12
C LYS A 76 -2.81 -7.71 -0.34
N CYS A 77 -2.20 -7.09 0.67
CA CYS A 77 -0.76 -6.92 0.77
C CYS A 77 -0.28 -7.45 2.13
N TYR A 78 0.91 -8.06 2.10
CA TYR A 78 1.46 -8.80 3.24
C TYR A 78 2.80 -8.18 3.61
N LEU A 79 2.94 -7.80 4.88
CA LEU A 79 4.22 -7.37 5.43
C LEU A 79 4.98 -8.59 5.90
N LYS A 80 6.22 -8.74 5.45
CA LYS A 80 7.10 -9.83 5.83
C LYS A 80 8.43 -9.25 6.30
N ALA A 81 8.96 -9.81 7.39
CA ALA A 81 10.29 -9.51 7.92
C ALA A 81 11.41 -10.20 7.11
#